data_AF-A0A6N2ECD0-F1
#
_entry.id   AF-A0A6N2ECD0-F1
#
_cell.length_a   1.000
_cell.length_b   1.000
_cell.length_c   1.000
_cell.angle_alpha   90.00
_cell.angle_beta   90.00
_cell.angle_gamma   90.00
#
_symmetry.space_group_name_H-M   'P 1'
#
loop_
_entity.id
_entity.type
_entity.pdbx_description
1 polymer ?
#
loop_
_entity_poly.entity_id
_entity_poly.type
_entity_poly.pdbx_seq_one_letter_code
_entity_poly.pdbx_strand_id
1 'polypeptide(L)'
;MLMYLWIALSVAGSLLLVAGLLHALPKFGFKGVTEWLSRAPGLDVFIFYFTVLPLFVGPWMAVRSTLDGGFWVGLGGLVAAVAGQVLTVCVWTVLHEMAHREAVRGPRIVKQINRSVGPLRNHAAVWWTAWAVPIFAVIRIAQYIVYPPLTWLVRLPKYKHAEWVSVSRHKFEGLVGHDMIWCLYCDWMTGVWSLGSEMLRNVESFWCPIRFMPDKKCENCKTDFPDIDGGWAAFNSGMEQVEKTHAEHYPGPDGVNAWFGHPVRLTVKGKKK
;
A
#
# COMPACT_ATOMS: atom_id res chain seq x y z
N MET A 1 3.86 -32.28 11.33
CA MET A 1 5.04 -31.81 10.57
C MET A 1 4.81 -31.87 9.06
N LEU A 2 4.48 -33.04 8.47
CA LEU A 2 4.26 -33.19 7.03
C LEU A 2 3.18 -32.24 6.46
N MET A 3 2.08 -32.05 7.19
CA MET A 3 1.01 -31.11 6.83
C MET A 3 1.52 -29.66 6.65
N TYR A 4 2.28 -29.14 7.60
CA TYR A 4 2.80 -27.76 7.54
C TYR A 4 3.78 -27.58 6.38
N LEU A 5 4.62 -28.59 6.11
CA LEU A 5 5.49 -28.58 4.94
C LEU A 5 4.67 -28.54 3.64
N TRP A 6 3.61 -29.34 3.56
CA TRP A 6 2.73 -29.35 2.39
C TRP A 6 2.03 -28.01 2.19
N ILE A 7 1.55 -27.35 3.25
CA ILE A 7 0.99 -26.00 3.19
C ILE A 7 2.02 -25.01 2.65
N ALA A 8 3.24 -24.99 3.22
CA ALA A 8 4.30 -24.08 2.81
C ALA A 8 4.68 -24.26 1.32
N LEU A 9 4.86 -25.51 0.87
CA LEU A 9 5.19 -25.83 -0.51
C LEU A 9 4.04 -25.54 -1.48
N SER A 10 2.79 -25.78 -1.07
CA SER A 10 1.61 -25.49 -1.90
C SER A 10 1.43 -23.99 -2.08
N VAL A 11 1.58 -23.20 -1.01
CA VAL A 11 1.61 -21.73 -1.09
C VAL A 11 2.74 -21.31 -2.02
N ALA A 12 3.96 -21.80 -1.81
CA ALA A 12 5.10 -21.41 -2.64
C ALA A 12 4.91 -21.74 -4.12
N GLY A 13 4.46 -22.95 -4.45
CA GLY A 13 4.18 -23.38 -5.81
C GLY A 13 3.08 -22.55 -6.48
N SER A 14 2.01 -22.24 -5.75
CA SER A 14 0.89 -21.43 -6.24
C SER A 14 1.35 -20.00 -6.57
N LEU A 15 2.08 -19.35 -5.66
CA LEU A 15 2.59 -18.00 -5.87
C LEU A 15 3.63 -17.94 -7.01
N LEU A 16 4.55 -18.91 -7.09
CA LEU A 16 5.52 -18.99 -8.18
C LEU A 16 4.84 -19.19 -9.53
N LEU A 17 3.80 -20.02 -9.59
CA LEU A 17 3.02 -20.24 -10.82
C LEU A 17 2.38 -18.94 -11.29
N VAL A 18 1.68 -18.21 -10.41
CA VAL A 18 1.06 -16.94 -10.78
C VAL A 18 2.10 -15.88 -11.15
N ALA A 19 3.23 -15.82 -10.45
CA ALA A 19 4.34 -14.94 -10.83
C ALA A 19 4.87 -15.27 -12.23
N GLY A 20 5.01 -16.55 -12.57
CA GLY A 20 5.39 -17.02 -13.91
C GLY A 20 4.36 -16.63 -14.98
N LEU A 21 3.07 -16.77 -14.69
CA LEU A 21 1.99 -16.33 -15.59
C LEU A 21 2.03 -14.83 -15.84
N LEU A 22 2.30 -14.01 -14.81
CA LEU A 22 2.46 -12.56 -14.98
C LEU A 22 3.62 -12.19 -15.91
N HIS A 23 4.73 -12.91 -15.85
CA HIS A 23 5.85 -12.72 -16.78
C HIS A 23 5.50 -13.12 -18.22
N ALA A 24 4.54 -14.02 -18.39
CA ALA A 24 4.11 -14.51 -19.69
C ALA A 24 3.04 -13.63 -20.36
N LEU A 25 2.15 -13.01 -19.58
CA LEU A 25 1.03 -12.18 -20.09
C LEU A 25 1.47 -11.12 -21.13
N PRO A 26 2.52 -10.30 -20.90
CA PRO A 26 2.93 -9.30 -21.88
C PRO A 26 3.46 -9.92 -23.17
N LYS A 27 4.11 -11.09 -23.07
CA LYS A 27 4.72 -11.81 -24.21
C LYS A 27 3.65 -12.39 -25.14
N PHE A 28 2.49 -12.72 -24.60
CA PHE A 28 1.33 -13.21 -25.36
C PHE A 28 0.38 -12.09 -25.82
N GLY A 29 0.76 -10.81 -25.67
CA GLY A 29 -0.02 -9.69 -26.20
C GLY A 29 -1.16 -9.20 -25.31
N PHE A 30 -1.28 -9.68 -24.07
CA PHE A 30 -2.33 -9.28 -23.12
C PHE A 30 -2.09 -7.91 -22.45
N LYS A 31 -1.72 -6.89 -23.23
CA LYS A 31 -1.32 -5.55 -22.72
C LYS A 31 -2.38 -4.90 -21.83
N GLY A 32 -3.67 -5.02 -22.18
CA GLY A 32 -4.76 -4.45 -21.40
C GLY A 32 -4.89 -5.08 -20.00
N VAL A 33 -4.68 -6.40 -19.90
CA VAL A 33 -4.69 -7.13 -18.63
C VAL A 33 -3.47 -6.74 -17.80
N THR A 34 -2.28 -6.68 -18.39
CA THR A 34 -1.06 -6.23 -17.69
C THR A 34 -1.21 -4.82 -17.15
N GLU A 35 -1.77 -3.89 -17.92
CA GLU A 35 -1.97 -2.52 -17.48
C GLU A 35 -3.04 -2.43 -16.37
N TRP A 36 -4.12 -3.22 -16.46
CA TRP A 36 -5.11 -3.31 -15.38
C TRP A 36 -4.51 -3.90 -14.08
N LEU A 37 -3.69 -4.96 -14.18
CA LEU A 37 -2.99 -5.55 -13.04
C LEU A 37 -1.90 -4.65 -12.45
N SER A 38 -1.48 -3.60 -13.16
CA SER A 38 -0.47 -2.66 -12.70
C SER A 38 -1.05 -1.47 -11.93
N ARG A 39 -2.38 -1.34 -11.84
CA ARG A 39 -3.05 -0.22 -11.15
C ARG A 39 -4.27 -0.69 -10.38
N ALA A 40 -4.66 0.03 -9.34
CA ALA A 40 -5.88 -0.27 -8.62
C ALA A 40 -7.12 -0.18 -9.53
N PRO A 41 -8.13 -1.06 -9.37
CA PRO A 41 -8.20 -2.14 -8.39
C PRO A 41 -7.51 -3.44 -8.81
N GLY A 42 -7.08 -3.60 -10.06
CA GLY A 42 -6.49 -4.86 -10.54
C GLY A 42 -5.21 -5.26 -9.81
N LEU A 43 -4.36 -4.28 -9.52
CA LEU A 43 -3.18 -4.46 -8.66
C LEU A 43 -3.54 -5.00 -7.28
N ASP A 44 -4.64 -4.52 -6.68
CA ASP A 44 -5.05 -4.91 -5.33
C ASP A 44 -5.42 -6.41 -5.28
N VAL A 45 -5.99 -6.96 -6.36
CA VAL A 45 -6.29 -8.39 -6.47
C VAL A 45 -5.02 -9.22 -6.38
N PHE A 46 -3.98 -8.81 -7.10
CA PHE A 46 -2.69 -9.50 -7.09
C PHE A 46 -1.98 -9.36 -5.74
N ILE A 47 -1.93 -8.14 -5.17
CA ILE A 47 -1.34 -7.92 -3.85
C ILE A 47 -2.07 -8.74 -2.79
N PHE A 48 -3.41 -8.79 -2.83
CA PHE A 48 -4.20 -9.62 -1.93
C PHE A 48 -3.82 -11.10 -2.07
N TYR A 49 -3.76 -11.62 -3.31
CA TYR A 49 -3.40 -13.01 -3.56
C TYR A 49 -1.98 -13.36 -3.06
N PHE A 50 -0.99 -12.49 -3.26
CA PHE A 50 0.39 -12.76 -2.84
C PHE A 50 0.64 -12.55 -1.35
N THR A 51 -0.04 -11.59 -0.73
CA THR A 51 0.33 -11.13 0.63
C THR A 51 -0.71 -11.47 1.68
N VAL A 52 -2.00 -11.32 1.37
CA VAL A 52 -3.09 -11.42 2.36
C VAL A 52 -3.74 -12.80 2.36
N LEU A 53 -4.09 -13.33 1.19
CA LEU A 53 -4.78 -14.61 1.03
C LEU A 53 -4.05 -15.77 1.73
N PRO A 54 -2.70 -15.92 1.64
CA PRO A 54 -2.01 -17.02 2.31
C PRO A 54 -2.17 -16.98 3.83
N LEU A 55 -2.32 -15.79 4.43
CA LEU A 55 -2.49 -15.62 5.87
C LEU A 55 -3.82 -16.19 6.38
N PHE A 56 -4.81 -16.34 5.50
CA PHE A 56 -6.10 -16.96 5.82
C PHE A 56 -6.17 -18.43 5.38
N VAL A 57 -5.65 -18.72 4.19
CA VAL A 57 -5.69 -20.06 3.61
C VAL A 57 -4.82 -21.04 4.41
N GLY A 58 -3.64 -20.63 4.88
CA GLY A 58 -2.77 -21.49 5.70
C GLY A 58 -3.45 -22.01 6.97
N PRO A 59 -3.94 -21.13 7.86
CA PRO A 59 -4.68 -21.53 9.05
C PRO A 59 -5.91 -22.36 8.74
N TRP A 60 -6.70 -21.96 7.73
CA TRP A 60 -7.91 -22.68 7.34
C TRP A 60 -7.60 -24.11 6.87
N MET A 61 -6.57 -24.28 6.04
CA MET A 61 -6.12 -25.60 5.58
C MET A 61 -5.60 -26.45 6.76
N ALA A 62 -4.84 -25.86 7.68
CA ALA A 62 -4.32 -26.58 8.83
C ALA A 62 -5.44 -27.07 9.75
N VAL A 63 -6.38 -26.18 10.12
CA VAL A 63 -7.52 -26.51 10.99
C VAL A 63 -8.40 -27.59 10.34
N ARG A 64 -8.68 -27.49 9.03
CA ARG A 64 -9.51 -28.46 8.33
C ARG A 64 -8.85 -29.84 8.17
N SER A 65 -7.53 -29.89 8.16
CA SER A 65 -6.76 -31.13 7.98
C SER A 65 -6.60 -31.92 9.28
N THR A 66 -7.07 -31.39 10.41
CA THR A 66 -6.99 -32.03 11.73
C THR A 66 -8.39 -32.14 12.35
N LEU A 67 -8.64 -33.22 13.09
CA LEU A 67 -9.89 -33.36 13.86
C LEU A 67 -9.91 -32.39 15.07
N ASP A 68 -8.75 -32.14 15.67
CA ASP A 68 -8.58 -31.26 16.83
C ASP A 68 -8.23 -29.83 16.40
N GLY A 69 -9.17 -29.14 15.73
CA GLY A 69 -9.04 -27.80 15.13
C GLY A 69 -8.74 -26.63 16.10
N GLY A 70 -7.79 -26.80 17.02
CA GLY A 70 -7.40 -25.85 18.04
C GLY A 70 -6.54 -24.69 17.52
N PHE A 71 -6.48 -23.63 18.31
CA PHE A 71 -5.76 -22.40 18.02
C PHE A 71 -4.30 -22.63 17.55
N TRP A 72 -3.57 -23.53 18.20
CA TRP A 72 -2.18 -23.83 17.88
C TRP A 72 -1.99 -24.47 16.50
N VAL A 73 -2.98 -25.24 16.04
CA VAL A 73 -2.96 -25.83 14.68
C VAL A 73 -3.13 -24.72 13.64
N GLY A 74 -4.08 -23.81 13.87
CA GLY A 74 -4.27 -22.63 13.03
C GLY A 74 -3.02 -21.75 12.96
N LEU A 75 -2.37 -21.49 14.11
CA LEU A 75 -1.12 -20.73 14.16
C LEU A 75 0.02 -21.44 13.42
N GLY A 76 0.14 -22.76 13.54
CA GLY A 76 1.09 -23.54 12.76
C GLY A 76 0.86 -23.41 11.25
N GLY A 77 -0.41 -23.40 10.83
CA GLY A 77 -0.81 -23.14 9.44
C GLY A 77 -0.45 -21.74 8.95
N LEU A 78 -0.62 -20.72 9.81
CA LEU A 78 -0.20 -19.34 9.51
C LEU A 78 1.31 -19.27 9.27
N VAL A 79 2.10 -19.81 10.20
CA VAL A 79 3.56 -19.82 10.10
C VAL A 79 4.03 -20.56 8.86
N ALA A 80 3.39 -21.69 8.53
CA ALA A 80 3.68 -22.44 7.32
C ALA A 80 3.40 -21.63 6.04
N ALA A 81 2.27 -20.92 5.98
CA ALA A 81 1.95 -20.07 4.83
C ALA A 81 2.90 -18.89 4.67
N VAL A 82 3.28 -18.23 5.78
CA VAL A 82 4.30 -17.17 5.76
C VAL A 82 5.65 -17.71 5.30
N ALA A 83 6.05 -18.90 5.77
CA ALA A 83 7.26 -19.57 5.29
C ALA A 83 7.19 -19.87 3.78
N GLY A 84 6.02 -20.26 3.26
CA GLY A 84 5.78 -20.42 1.83
C GLY A 84 5.92 -19.11 1.03
N GLN A 85 5.43 -17.98 1.57
CA GLN A 85 5.64 -16.65 0.97
C GLN A 85 7.12 -16.26 0.94
N VAL A 86 7.83 -16.46 2.05
CA VAL A 86 9.29 -16.21 2.13
C VAL A 86 10.05 -17.06 1.11
N LEU A 87 9.73 -18.36 1.05
CA LEU A 87 10.32 -19.28 0.09
C LEU A 87 10.06 -18.84 -1.35
N THR A 88 8.85 -18.39 -1.66
CA THR A 88 8.48 -17.83 -2.98
C THR A 88 9.41 -16.68 -3.35
N VAL A 89 9.56 -15.69 -2.48
CA VAL A 89 10.40 -14.51 -2.75
C VAL A 89 11.86 -14.93 -2.97
N CYS A 90 12.38 -15.84 -2.16
CA CYS A 90 13.74 -16.36 -2.32
C CYS A 90 13.93 -17.09 -3.65
N VAL A 91 13.06 -18.05 -3.97
CA VAL A 91 13.13 -18.84 -5.20
C VAL A 91 12.93 -17.96 -6.43
N TRP A 92 11.91 -17.11 -6.43
CA TRP A 92 11.64 -16.19 -7.53
C TRP A 92 12.81 -15.23 -7.76
N THR A 93 13.41 -14.70 -6.69
CA THR A 93 14.58 -13.82 -6.80
C THR A 93 15.72 -14.53 -7.51
N VAL A 94 16.06 -15.75 -7.09
CA VAL A 94 17.12 -16.55 -7.72
C VAL A 94 16.80 -16.83 -9.18
N LEU A 95 15.59 -17.31 -9.49
CA LEU A 95 15.17 -17.61 -10.87
C LEU A 95 15.19 -16.38 -11.76
N HIS A 96 14.71 -15.24 -11.27
CA HIS A 96 14.68 -13.99 -12.00
C HIS A 96 16.09 -13.46 -12.25
N GLU A 97 17.00 -13.54 -11.27
CA GLU A 97 18.42 -13.18 -11.48
C GLU A 97 19.13 -14.14 -12.44
N MET A 98 18.78 -15.43 -12.41
CA MET A 98 19.29 -16.41 -13.35
C MET A 98 18.85 -16.14 -14.79
N ALA A 99 17.61 -15.69 -14.99
CA ALA A 99 17.09 -15.31 -16.29
C ALA A 99 17.69 -13.99 -16.82
N HIS A 100 18.22 -13.14 -15.95
CA HIS A 100 18.74 -11.81 -16.28
C HIS A 100 20.21 -11.63 -15.85
N ARG A 101 21.08 -12.57 -16.21
CA ARG A 101 22.50 -12.58 -15.79
C ARG A 101 23.27 -11.32 -16.16
N GLU A 102 22.98 -10.71 -17.29
CA GLU A 102 23.66 -9.49 -17.75
C GLU A 102 23.39 -8.32 -16.80
N ALA A 103 22.12 -8.09 -16.45
CA ALA A 103 21.72 -7.08 -15.46
C ALA A 103 22.30 -7.35 -14.06
N VAL A 104 22.41 -8.63 -13.66
CA VAL A 104 23.04 -9.01 -12.38
C VAL A 104 24.53 -8.64 -12.34
N ARG A 105 25.24 -8.73 -13.46
CA ARG A 105 26.67 -8.35 -13.54
C ARG A 105 26.86 -6.83 -13.49
N GLY A 106 25.90 -6.07 -14.01
CA GLY A 106 25.92 -4.61 -14.05
C GLY A 106 25.68 -3.89 -12.71
N PRO A 107 25.41 -2.58 -12.77
CA PRO A 107 25.03 -1.77 -11.60
C PRO A 107 23.76 -2.29 -10.94
N ARG A 108 23.75 -2.35 -9.60
CA ARG A 108 22.63 -2.87 -8.81
C ARG A 108 22.51 -2.08 -7.50
N ILE A 109 21.28 -1.85 -7.05
CA ILE A 109 20.99 -1.16 -5.79
C ILE A 109 21.49 -2.02 -4.62
N VAL A 110 21.19 -3.32 -4.63
CA VAL A 110 21.67 -4.25 -3.59
C VAL A 110 23.19 -4.27 -3.45
N LYS A 111 23.96 -4.13 -4.55
CA LYS A 111 25.44 -4.05 -4.49
C LYS A 111 25.89 -2.80 -3.75
N GLN A 112 25.28 -1.66 -4.05
CA GLN A 112 25.63 -0.40 -3.41
C GLN A 112 25.22 -0.39 -1.92
N ILE A 113 24.02 -0.86 -1.59
CA ILE A 113 23.57 -0.94 -0.19
C ILE A 113 24.45 -1.92 0.60
N ASN A 114 24.78 -3.08 0.03
CA ASN A 114 25.67 -4.04 0.68
C ASN A 114 27.07 -3.45 0.94
N ARG A 115 27.58 -2.57 0.07
CA ARG A 115 28.83 -1.84 0.33
C ARG A 115 28.69 -0.84 1.47
N SER A 116 27.55 -0.16 1.58
CA SER A 116 27.30 0.85 2.61
C SER A 116 27.08 0.27 4.01
N VAL A 117 26.32 -0.82 4.14
CA VAL A 117 25.91 -1.35 5.46
C VAL A 117 26.29 -2.81 5.71
N GLY A 118 26.83 -3.51 4.71
CA GLY A 118 27.13 -4.93 4.78
C GLY A 118 25.93 -5.83 4.39
N PRO A 119 26.19 -7.00 3.77
CA PRO A 119 25.13 -7.84 3.21
C PRO A 119 24.19 -8.43 4.27
N LEU A 120 24.71 -8.85 5.42
CA LEU A 120 23.89 -9.42 6.50
C LEU A 120 22.94 -8.39 7.10
N ARG A 121 23.42 -7.16 7.35
CA ARG A 121 22.59 -6.07 7.88
C ARG A 121 21.54 -5.64 6.88
N ASN A 122 21.89 -5.54 5.60
CA ASN A 122 20.91 -5.26 4.55
C ASN A 122 19.81 -6.34 4.51
N HIS A 123 20.20 -7.62 4.49
CA HIS A 123 19.24 -8.72 4.45
C HIS A 123 18.29 -8.73 5.67
N ALA A 124 18.85 -8.54 6.88
CA ALA A 124 18.05 -8.45 8.09
C ALA A 124 17.10 -7.24 8.07
N ALA A 125 17.58 -6.07 7.64
CA ALA A 125 16.78 -4.85 7.54
C ALA A 125 15.60 -5.01 6.56
N VAL A 126 15.84 -5.65 5.41
CA VAL A 126 14.81 -5.95 4.41
C VAL A 126 13.70 -6.80 5.00
N TRP A 127 14.04 -7.93 5.64
CA TRP A 127 13.01 -8.78 6.26
C TRP A 127 12.33 -8.12 7.46
N TRP A 128 13.03 -7.24 8.18
CA TRP A 128 12.41 -6.43 9.21
C TRP A 128 11.39 -5.46 8.63
N THR A 129 11.68 -4.84 7.48
CA THR A 129 10.72 -3.94 6.81
C THR A 129 9.53 -4.68 6.21
N ALA A 130 9.67 -5.97 5.87
CA ALA A 130 8.58 -6.78 5.33
C ALA A 130 7.36 -6.87 6.27
N TRP A 131 7.53 -6.66 7.58
CA TRP A 131 6.43 -6.55 8.55
C TRP A 131 5.47 -5.39 8.26
N ALA A 132 5.86 -4.39 7.47
CA ALA A 132 4.96 -3.33 7.06
C ALA A 132 3.93 -3.80 6.03
N VAL A 133 4.17 -4.88 5.28
CA VAL A 133 3.21 -5.41 4.29
C VAL A 133 1.80 -5.63 4.86
N PRO A 134 1.59 -6.37 5.96
CA PRO A 134 0.25 -6.52 6.55
C PRO A 134 -0.36 -5.19 7.03
N ILE A 135 0.46 -4.24 7.51
CA ILE A 135 -0.02 -2.91 7.93
C ILE A 135 -0.59 -2.15 6.72
N PHE A 136 0.15 -2.12 5.60
CA PHE A 136 -0.31 -1.48 4.37
C PHE A 136 -1.52 -2.19 3.74
N ALA A 137 -1.62 -3.51 3.87
CA ALA A 137 -2.81 -4.24 3.46
C ALA A 137 -4.05 -3.80 4.26
N VAL A 138 -3.92 -3.64 5.59
CA VAL A 138 -5.01 -3.13 6.45
C VAL A 138 -5.38 -1.70 6.08
N ILE A 139 -4.41 -0.81 5.88
CA ILE A 139 -4.67 0.56 5.40
C ILE A 139 -5.43 0.52 4.07
N ARG A 140 -5.00 -0.34 3.14
CA ARG A 140 -5.62 -0.46 1.82
C ARG A 140 -7.06 -0.95 1.90
N ILE A 141 -7.35 -1.91 2.78
CA ILE A 141 -8.72 -2.37 3.06
C ILE A 141 -9.54 -1.23 3.66
N ALA A 142 -8.99 -0.47 4.61
CA ALA A 142 -9.68 0.67 5.22
C ALA A 142 -10.03 1.76 4.19
N GLN A 143 -9.16 2.01 3.21
CA GLN A 143 -9.46 2.95 2.11
C GLN A 143 -10.68 2.52 1.27
N TYR A 144 -10.95 1.22 1.15
CA TYR A 144 -12.12 0.70 0.43
C TYR A 144 -13.40 0.63 1.27
N ILE A 145 -13.28 0.51 2.59
CA ILE A 145 -14.43 0.26 3.47
C ILE A 145 -14.84 1.51 4.24
N VAL A 146 -13.86 2.25 4.78
CA VAL A 146 -14.10 3.35 5.72
C VAL A 146 -14.34 4.67 5.01
N TYR A 147 -13.57 4.98 3.97
CA TYR A 147 -13.66 6.27 3.29
C TYR A 147 -14.89 6.43 2.38
N PRO A 148 -15.33 5.44 1.58
CA PRO A 148 -16.44 5.63 0.65
C PRO A 148 -17.76 6.06 1.31
N PRO A 149 -18.16 5.54 2.49
CA PRO A 149 -19.31 6.07 3.23
C PRO A 149 -19.23 7.58 3.49
N LEU A 150 -18.04 8.13 3.78
CA LEU A 150 -17.84 9.56 4.04
C LEU A 150 -18.10 10.42 2.79
N THR A 151 -17.82 9.89 1.60
CA THR A 151 -18.11 10.58 0.34
C THR A 151 -19.60 10.74 0.07
N TRP A 152 -20.44 9.90 0.70
CA TRP A 152 -21.90 9.98 0.62
C TRP A 152 -22.48 10.78 1.79
N LEU A 153 -22.06 10.46 3.03
CA LEU A 153 -22.60 11.05 4.25
C LEU A 153 -22.30 12.55 4.39
N VAL A 154 -21.03 12.93 4.19
CA VAL A 154 -20.58 14.31 4.42
C VAL A 154 -19.97 14.92 3.17
N ARG A 155 -20.19 14.29 2.00
CA ARG A 155 -19.78 14.77 0.67
C ARG A 155 -18.28 15.08 0.55
N LEU A 156 -17.43 14.27 1.17
CA LEU A 156 -15.99 14.29 0.90
C LEU A 156 -15.69 13.94 -0.57
N PRO A 157 -14.56 14.41 -1.14
CA PRO A 157 -14.20 14.12 -2.52
C PRO A 157 -14.00 12.62 -2.77
N LYS A 158 -14.37 12.16 -3.96
CA LYS A 158 -14.09 10.79 -4.42
C LYS A 158 -12.74 10.75 -5.12
N TYR A 159 -11.96 9.70 -4.86
CA TYR A 159 -10.65 9.51 -5.47
C TYR A 159 -10.66 8.36 -6.47
N LYS A 160 -9.99 8.56 -7.60
CA LYS A 160 -9.72 7.48 -8.56
C LYS A 160 -8.48 6.73 -8.11
N HIS A 161 -8.65 5.60 -7.44
CA HIS A 161 -7.55 4.86 -6.81
C HIS A 161 -6.38 4.54 -7.77
N ALA A 162 -6.67 4.31 -9.06
CA ALA A 162 -5.67 4.03 -10.09
C ALA A 162 -4.64 5.17 -10.31
N GLU A 163 -5.01 6.41 -9.99
CA GLU A 163 -4.12 7.58 -10.11
C GLU A 163 -3.11 7.67 -8.94
N TRP A 164 -3.33 6.88 -7.89
CA TRP A 164 -2.53 6.90 -6.66
C TRP A 164 -1.79 5.60 -6.43
N VAL A 165 -2.49 4.48 -6.60
CA VAL A 165 -1.97 3.13 -6.32
C VAL A 165 -1.76 2.41 -7.64
N SER A 166 -0.51 2.44 -8.10
CA SER A 166 -0.04 1.73 -9.29
C SER A 166 1.41 1.30 -9.10
N VAL A 167 1.84 0.32 -9.89
CA VAL A 167 3.24 -0.10 -9.96
C VAL A 167 3.75 0.12 -11.38
N SER A 168 4.92 0.72 -11.48
CA SER A 168 5.57 1.09 -12.73
C SER A 168 7.00 0.58 -12.81
N ARG A 169 7.61 0.20 -11.67
CA ARG A 169 9.02 -0.21 -11.60
C ARG A 169 9.36 -1.44 -12.43
N HIS A 170 8.39 -2.29 -12.75
CA HIS A 170 8.57 -3.40 -13.69
C HIS A 170 8.91 -2.96 -15.12
N LYS A 171 8.71 -1.67 -15.45
CA LYS A 171 9.06 -1.06 -16.75
C LYS A 171 10.47 -0.46 -16.75
N PHE A 172 11.16 -0.41 -15.61
CA PHE A 172 12.52 0.13 -15.52
C PHE A 172 13.54 -0.94 -15.93
N GLU A 173 14.40 -0.61 -16.89
CA GLU A 173 15.41 -1.52 -17.40
C GLU A 173 16.51 -1.79 -16.38
N GLY A 174 16.87 -3.07 -16.18
CA GLY A 174 17.95 -3.48 -15.29
C GLY A 174 17.54 -3.71 -13.82
N LEU A 175 16.30 -3.39 -13.43
CA LEU A 175 15.76 -3.88 -12.14
C LEU A 175 15.52 -5.38 -12.24
N VAL A 176 16.24 -6.17 -11.45
CA VAL A 176 16.14 -7.63 -11.46
C VAL A 176 16.19 -8.20 -10.06
N GLY A 177 15.67 -9.42 -9.89
CA GLY A 177 15.62 -10.14 -8.62
C GLY A 177 15.18 -9.30 -7.43
N HIS A 178 16.08 -9.24 -6.45
CA HIS A 178 15.90 -8.51 -5.20
C HIS A 178 15.59 -7.02 -5.41
N ASP A 179 16.24 -6.36 -6.36
CA ASP A 179 16.01 -4.94 -6.59
C ASP A 179 14.61 -4.70 -7.16
N MET A 180 14.16 -5.58 -8.07
CA MET A 180 12.82 -5.49 -8.66
C MET A 180 11.72 -5.64 -7.61
N ILE A 181 11.76 -6.71 -6.82
CA ILE A 181 10.67 -7.00 -5.87
C ILE A 181 10.52 -5.90 -4.83
N TRP A 182 11.64 -5.37 -4.31
CA TRP A 182 11.57 -4.30 -3.33
C TRP A 182 11.23 -2.95 -3.93
N CYS A 183 11.65 -2.66 -5.16
CA CYS A 183 11.18 -1.47 -5.87
C CYS A 183 9.66 -1.52 -6.11
N LEU A 184 9.09 -2.68 -6.48
CA LEU A 184 7.64 -2.84 -6.63
C LEU A 184 6.91 -2.68 -5.29
N TYR A 185 7.46 -3.25 -4.21
CA TYR A 185 6.94 -3.06 -2.86
C TYR A 185 6.90 -1.58 -2.47
N CYS A 186 8.00 -0.85 -2.66
CA CYS A 186 8.08 0.57 -2.35
C CYS A 186 7.09 1.39 -3.18
N ASP A 187 6.99 1.12 -4.49
CA ASP A 187 6.07 1.83 -5.40
C ASP A 187 4.60 1.68 -4.94
N TRP A 188 4.19 0.45 -4.63
CA TRP A 188 2.87 0.17 -4.08
C TRP A 188 2.64 0.85 -2.73
N MET A 189 3.57 0.66 -1.79
CA MET A 189 3.48 1.18 -0.42
C MET A 189 3.35 2.71 -0.40
N THR A 190 4.18 3.40 -1.17
CA THR A 190 4.13 4.85 -1.29
C THR A 190 2.80 5.31 -1.86
N GLY A 191 2.28 4.64 -2.91
CA GLY A 191 0.96 4.97 -3.46
C GLY A 191 -0.17 4.79 -2.44
N VAL A 192 -0.16 3.70 -1.65
CA VAL A 192 -1.14 3.46 -0.59
C VAL A 192 -1.04 4.54 0.49
N TRP A 193 0.18 4.88 0.94
CA TRP A 193 0.39 5.92 1.95
C TRP A 193 -0.11 7.28 1.45
N SER A 194 0.29 7.70 0.24
CA SER A 194 -0.10 8.99 -0.33
C SER A 194 -1.62 9.14 -0.49
N LEU A 195 -2.32 8.08 -0.95
CA LEU A 195 -3.78 8.10 -1.00
C LEU A 195 -4.39 8.20 0.41
N GLY A 196 -3.82 7.47 1.37
CA GLY A 196 -4.26 7.51 2.77
C GLY A 196 -4.10 8.90 3.38
N SER A 197 -2.96 9.56 3.18
CA SER A 197 -2.72 10.93 3.61
C SER A 197 -3.69 11.91 2.97
N GLU A 198 -3.98 11.79 1.67
CA GLU A 198 -4.96 12.67 1.01
C GLU A 198 -6.38 12.45 1.55
N MET A 199 -6.78 11.20 1.80
CA MET A 199 -8.06 10.89 2.45
C MET A 199 -8.11 11.47 3.86
N LEU A 200 -7.07 11.28 4.66
CA LEU A 200 -6.94 11.79 6.03
C LEU A 200 -6.97 13.32 6.06
N ARG A 201 -6.33 13.99 5.11
CA ARG A 201 -6.35 15.45 4.97
C ARG A 201 -7.77 15.99 4.87
N ASN A 202 -8.65 15.34 4.09
CA ASN A 202 -10.06 15.73 4.04
C ASN A 202 -10.78 15.48 5.36
N VAL A 203 -10.55 14.33 5.98
CA VAL A 203 -11.19 13.96 7.24
C VAL A 203 -10.83 14.97 8.33
N GLU A 204 -9.54 15.25 8.49
CA GLU A 204 -9.04 16.14 9.54
C GLU A 204 -9.49 17.58 9.30
N SER A 205 -9.33 18.09 8.07
CA SER A 205 -9.75 19.47 7.76
C SER A 205 -11.26 19.65 7.92
N PHE A 206 -12.07 18.61 7.68
CA PHE A 206 -13.52 18.67 7.80
C PHE A 206 -13.98 18.64 9.26
N TRP A 207 -13.48 17.68 10.05
CA TRP A 207 -13.95 17.50 11.42
C TRP A 207 -13.23 18.37 12.45
N CYS A 208 -11.96 18.67 12.23
CA CYS A 208 -11.08 19.27 13.23
C CYS A 208 -10.07 20.24 12.58
N PRO A 209 -10.51 21.36 11.98
CA PRO A 209 -9.62 22.38 11.45
C PRO A 209 -9.01 23.21 12.59
N ILE A 210 -8.33 22.57 13.54
CA ILE A 210 -7.69 23.18 14.71
C ILE A 210 -6.21 22.80 14.70
N ARG A 211 -5.34 23.80 14.77
CA ARG A 211 -3.88 23.57 14.76
C ARG A 211 -3.47 22.69 15.96
N PHE A 212 -2.56 21.76 15.70
CA PHE A 212 -2.09 20.81 16.69
C PHE A 212 -1.16 21.43 17.74
N MET A 213 -1.25 20.93 18.97
CA MET A 213 -0.18 21.06 19.95
C MET A 213 0.60 19.74 20.13
N PRO A 214 1.91 19.82 20.46
CA PRO A 214 2.74 21.02 20.45
C PRO A 214 3.00 21.52 19.01
N ASP A 215 3.48 22.76 18.83
CA ASP A 215 3.77 23.36 17.51
C ASP A 215 4.65 22.47 16.62
N LYS A 216 5.56 21.70 17.24
CA LYS A 216 6.40 20.74 16.52
C LYS A 216 5.58 19.70 15.74
N LYS A 217 4.40 19.31 16.23
CA LYS A 217 3.47 18.44 15.49
C LYS A 217 2.94 19.16 14.25
N CYS A 218 2.50 20.41 14.35
CA CYS A 218 2.12 21.20 13.17
C CYS A 218 3.24 21.27 12.13
N GLU A 219 4.46 21.56 12.57
CA GLU A 219 5.62 21.64 11.67
C GLU A 219 5.92 20.32 10.96
N ASN A 220 5.75 19.18 11.65
CA ASN A 220 5.93 17.88 11.03
C ASN A 220 4.78 17.53 10.07
N CYS A 221 3.56 18.02 10.37
CA CYS A 221 2.35 17.73 9.61
C CYS A 221 2.15 18.64 8.39
N LYS A 222 2.76 19.82 8.31
CA LYS A 222 2.47 20.80 7.24
C LYS A 222 2.68 20.28 5.81
N THR A 223 3.57 19.31 5.62
CA THR A 223 3.75 18.65 4.31
C THR A 223 2.51 17.84 3.92
N ASP A 224 1.91 17.17 4.89
CA ASP A 224 0.70 16.37 4.71
C ASP A 224 -0.58 17.19 4.90
N PHE A 225 -0.53 18.37 5.50
CA PHE A 225 -1.67 19.27 5.74
C PHE A 225 -1.26 20.71 5.41
N PRO A 226 -1.15 21.07 4.11
CA PRO A 226 -0.61 22.36 3.70
C PRO A 226 -1.53 23.54 4.05
N ASP A 227 -2.78 23.28 4.41
CA ASP A 227 -3.77 24.25 4.86
C ASP A 227 -3.79 24.49 6.38
N ILE A 228 -2.93 23.79 7.13
CA ILE A 228 -2.78 24.00 8.57
C ILE A 228 -2.40 25.45 8.91
N ASP A 229 -1.70 26.12 7.99
CA ASP A 229 -1.37 27.53 8.07
C ASP A 229 -2.34 28.33 7.19
N GLY A 230 -3.30 29.00 7.83
CA GLY A 230 -4.23 29.92 7.17
C GLY A 230 -5.60 29.32 6.81
N GLY A 231 -5.80 28.01 6.95
CA GLY A 231 -7.12 27.38 6.85
C GLY A 231 -7.68 26.88 8.17
N TRP A 232 -6.85 26.78 9.22
CA TRP A 232 -7.22 26.14 10.49
C TRP A 232 -7.22 27.16 11.63
N ALA A 233 -8.13 26.99 12.58
CA ALA A 233 -8.22 27.79 13.79
C ALA A 233 -6.97 27.58 14.68
N ALA A 234 -6.55 28.63 15.38
CA ALA A 234 -5.44 28.51 16.32
C ALA A 234 -5.83 27.60 17.49
N PHE A 235 -4.86 26.88 18.06
CA PHE A 235 -5.14 25.93 19.15
C PHE A 235 -5.78 26.59 20.39
N ASN A 236 -5.58 27.90 20.57
CA ASN A 236 -6.05 28.70 21.70
C ASN A 236 -7.20 29.66 21.37
N SER A 237 -7.79 29.60 20.16
CA SER A 237 -8.80 30.58 19.72
C SER A 237 -10.24 30.30 20.19
N GLY A 238 -10.49 29.19 20.88
CA GLY A 238 -11.83 28.79 21.31
C GLY A 238 -12.76 28.35 20.17
N MET A 239 -13.96 27.88 20.52
CA MET A 239 -14.89 27.23 19.58
C MET A 239 -15.56 28.19 18.60
N GLU A 240 -15.72 29.48 18.94
CA GLU A 240 -16.28 30.49 18.03
C GLU A 240 -15.43 30.63 16.76
N GLN A 241 -14.10 30.67 16.92
CA GLN A 241 -13.20 30.71 15.78
C GLN A 241 -13.22 29.41 14.96
N VAL A 242 -13.41 28.26 15.61
CA VAL A 242 -13.54 26.96 14.92
C VAL A 242 -14.80 26.93 14.05
N GLU A 243 -15.94 27.33 14.61
CA GLU A 243 -17.22 27.44 13.88
C GLU A 243 -17.10 28.39 12.70
N LYS A 244 -16.52 29.59 12.91
CA LYS A 244 -16.29 30.56 11.85
C LYS A 244 -15.42 29.98 10.74
N THR A 245 -14.30 29.35 11.09
CA THR A 245 -13.39 28.70 10.13
C THR A 245 -14.12 27.63 9.31
N HIS A 246 -14.95 26.83 9.96
CA HIS A 246 -15.75 25.80 9.29
C HIS A 246 -16.79 26.42 8.34
N ALA A 247 -17.52 27.45 8.78
CA ALA A 247 -18.53 28.14 7.96
C ALA A 247 -17.93 28.85 6.74
N GLU A 248 -16.73 29.44 6.88
CA GLU A 248 -16.02 30.10 5.78
C GLU A 248 -15.56 29.11 4.71
N HIS A 249 -15.24 27.89 5.12
CA HIS A 249 -14.57 26.94 4.26
C HIS A 249 -15.38 25.72 3.86
N TYR A 250 -16.59 25.48 4.35
CA TYR A 250 -17.42 24.37 3.87
C TYR A 250 -18.69 24.86 3.20
N PRO A 251 -18.94 24.50 1.92
CA PRO A 251 -20.11 24.94 1.17
C PRO A 251 -21.44 24.36 1.70
N GLY A 252 -21.38 23.50 2.71
CA GLY A 252 -22.55 22.88 3.31
C GLY A 252 -23.13 21.74 2.47
N PRO A 253 -24.42 21.43 2.63
CA PRO A 253 -25.01 20.22 2.09
C PRO A 253 -24.99 20.15 0.57
N ASP A 254 -24.89 21.26 -0.17
CA ASP A 254 -24.99 21.26 -1.64
C ASP A 254 -23.63 21.23 -2.35
N GLY A 255 -22.52 21.30 -1.63
CA GLY A 255 -21.18 21.33 -2.19
C GLY A 255 -20.34 20.09 -1.90
N VAL A 256 -19.11 20.09 -2.40
CA VAL A 256 -18.07 19.10 -2.07
C VAL A 256 -17.26 19.64 -0.91
N ASN A 257 -17.24 18.90 0.19
CA ASN A 257 -16.53 19.26 1.42
C ASN A 257 -15.08 18.78 1.39
N ALA A 258 -14.31 19.31 0.43
CA ALA A 258 -12.87 19.03 0.33
C ALA A 258 -12.05 19.98 1.21
N TRP A 259 -10.86 19.53 1.64
CA TRP A 259 -9.90 20.33 2.42
C TRP A 259 -9.50 21.65 1.73
N PHE A 260 -8.91 22.58 2.48
CA PHE A 260 -8.77 23.97 2.02
C PHE A 260 -7.66 24.11 0.97
N GLY A 261 -8.02 24.44 -0.27
CA GLY A 261 -7.06 24.49 -1.38
C GLY A 261 -7.00 23.22 -2.24
N HIS A 262 -7.82 22.21 -1.94
CA HIS A 262 -7.96 21.03 -2.79
C HIS A 262 -8.30 21.44 -4.25
N PRO A 263 -7.65 20.85 -5.29
CA PRO A 263 -7.84 21.25 -6.70
C PRO A 263 -9.29 21.26 -7.18
N VAL A 264 -10.12 20.31 -6.73
CA VAL A 264 -11.57 20.28 -7.02
C VAL A 264 -12.28 21.60 -6.67
N ARG A 265 -11.82 22.32 -5.63
CA ARG A 265 -12.36 23.62 -5.23
C ARG A 265 -11.88 24.75 -6.15
N LEU A 266 -10.65 24.64 -6.67
CA LEU A 266 -10.07 25.58 -7.62
C LEU A 266 -10.72 25.44 -9.00
N THR A 267 -11.00 24.22 -9.46
CA THR A 267 -11.64 23.97 -10.76
C THR A 267 -13.11 24.37 -10.81
N VAL A 268 -13.83 24.36 -9.68
CA VAL A 268 -15.22 24.88 -9.61
C VAL A 268 -15.22 26.41 -9.67
N LYS A 269 -14.25 27.09 -9.05
CA LYS A 269 -14.06 28.55 -9.21
C LYS A 269 -13.52 28.93 -10.60
N GLY A 270 -12.84 28.02 -11.30
CA GLY A 270 -12.30 28.21 -12.65
C GLY A 270 -13.33 28.20 -13.79
N LYS A 271 -14.59 27.79 -13.54
CA LYS A 271 -15.70 27.92 -14.51
C LYS A 271 -16.40 29.29 -14.46
N LYS A 272 -15.82 30.27 -13.76
CA LYS A 272 -16.26 31.68 -13.74
C LYS A 272 -15.17 32.62 -14.29
N LYS A 273 -14.59 32.28 -15.44
CA LYS A 273 -13.93 33.25 -16.31
C LYS A 273 -14.46 33.10 -17.72
#